data_AF-A0A2K3K8P6-F1
#
_entry.id   AF-A0A2K3K8P6-F1
#
_cell.length_a   1.000
_cell.length_b   1.000
_cell.length_c   1.000
_cell.angle_alpha   90.00
_cell.angle_beta   90.00
_cell.angle_gamma   90.00
#
_symmetry.space_group_name_H-M   'P 1'
#
loop_
_entity.id
_entity.type
_entity.pdbx_description
1 polymer ?
#
loop_
_entity_poly.entity_id
_entity_poly.type
_entity_poly.pdbx_seq_one_letter_code
_entity_poly.pdbx_strand_id
1 'polypeptide(L)'
;GCDGSILLDGDQDSEKFATPNLNSVRGFEVIDRIKTSLEHSCSGVVSCADILAIAARDSVFLSGGPFWYVQQGRRDGFVSNKTLANLAIPSPFDTLDTIISKFDNVGLNVKDVVTLSGII
;
A
#
# COMPACT_ATOMS: atom_id res chain seq x y z
N GLY A 1 3.30 -3.97 -7.16
CA GLY A 1 3.69 -4.74 -5.96
C GLY A 1 3.79 -3.78 -4.80
N CYS A 2 4.67 -3.99 -3.82
CA CYS A 2 5.04 -2.93 -2.85
C CYS A 2 6.18 -2.09 -3.44
N ASP A 3 5.86 -1.20 -4.37
CA ASP A 3 6.82 -0.42 -5.16
C ASP A 3 6.51 1.09 -5.13
N GLY A 4 5.56 1.52 -4.28
CA GLY A 4 5.19 2.93 -4.18
C GLY A 4 4.43 3.48 -5.40
N SER A 5 4.00 2.64 -6.35
CA SER A 5 3.30 3.06 -7.57
C SER A 5 2.03 3.88 -7.28
N ILE A 6 1.33 3.57 -6.19
CA ILE A 6 0.14 4.31 -5.72
C ILE A 6 0.43 5.77 -5.35
N LEU A 7 1.69 6.12 -5.06
CA LEU A 7 2.08 7.48 -4.71
C LEU A 7 2.30 8.37 -5.93
N LEU A 8 2.52 7.77 -7.10
CA LEU A 8 2.76 8.51 -8.34
C LEU A 8 1.54 9.33 -8.72
N ASP A 9 1.76 10.63 -8.92
CA ASP A 9 0.78 11.51 -9.54
C ASP A 9 0.74 11.29 -11.05
N GLY A 10 -0.42 11.55 -11.63
CA GLY A 10 -0.65 11.48 -13.07
C GLY A 10 -2.06 11.94 -13.39
N ASP A 11 -2.42 11.84 -14.66
CA ASP A 11 -3.79 12.12 -15.12
C ASP A 11 -4.73 10.96 -14.73
N GLN A 12 -5.81 10.76 -15.49
CA GLN A 12 -6.85 9.78 -15.16
C GLN A 12 -6.39 8.31 -15.14
N ASP A 13 -5.15 8.02 -15.54
CA ASP A 13 -4.57 6.68 -15.60
C ASP A 13 -3.76 6.28 -14.35
N SER A 14 -3.58 7.18 -13.39
CA SER A 14 -2.89 6.85 -12.14
C SER A 14 -3.73 5.97 -11.22
N GLU A 15 -3.08 5.20 -10.35
CA GLU A 15 -3.76 4.35 -9.37
C GLU A 15 -4.63 5.13 -8.40
N LYS A 16 -4.35 6.42 -8.17
CA LYS A 16 -5.18 7.31 -7.34
C LYS A 16 -6.59 7.50 -7.92
N PHE A 17 -6.74 7.37 -9.24
CA PHE A 17 -8.03 7.44 -9.94
C PHE A 17 -8.67 6.07 -10.19
N ALA A 18 -8.13 4.97 -9.64
CA ALA A 18 -8.80 3.67 -9.63
C ALA A 18 -10.07 3.74 -8.76
N THR A 19 -11.13 3.05 -9.15
CA THR A 19 -12.41 2.98 -8.42
C THR A 19 -12.26 2.71 -6.91
N PRO A 20 -11.42 1.75 -6.45
CA PRO A 20 -11.25 1.51 -5.02
C PRO A 20 -10.49 2.62 -4.26
N ASN A 21 -9.72 3.46 -4.97
CA ASN A 21 -8.84 4.46 -4.38
C ASN A 21 -9.45 5.87 -4.44
N LEU A 22 -10.16 6.20 -5.52
CA LEU A 22 -10.69 7.53 -5.78
C LEU A 22 -11.64 7.96 -4.67
N ASN A 23 -11.37 9.12 -4.06
CA ASN A 23 -12.11 9.65 -2.90
C ASN A 23 -12.17 8.69 -1.69
N SER A 24 -11.18 7.78 -1.56
CA SER A 24 -11.14 6.75 -0.51
C SER A 24 -9.78 6.74 0.21
N VAL A 25 -8.70 6.42 -0.50
CA VAL A 25 -7.35 6.41 0.07
C VAL A 25 -6.89 7.84 0.42
N ARG A 26 -6.15 7.98 1.53
CA ARG A 26 -5.73 9.28 2.08
C ARG A 26 -4.39 9.17 2.81
N GLY A 27 -3.80 10.31 3.18
CA GLY A 27 -2.54 10.38 3.92
C GLY A 27 -1.30 10.53 3.04
N PHE A 28 -1.47 10.82 1.74
CA PHE A 28 -0.36 11.09 0.81
C PHE A 28 0.55 12.21 1.32
N GLU A 29 -0.05 13.27 1.84
CA GLU A 29 0.64 14.43 2.40
C GLU A 29 1.48 14.11 3.64
N VAL A 30 1.14 13.06 4.38
CA VAL A 30 1.93 12.58 5.52
C VAL A 30 3.18 11.87 5.00
N ILE A 31 3.03 11.04 3.96
CA ILE A 31 4.15 10.36 3.31
C ILE A 31 5.12 11.37 2.68
N ASP A 32 4.61 12.43 2.04
CA ASP A 32 5.45 13.50 1.47
C ASP A 32 6.28 14.23 2.54
N ARG A 33 5.70 14.49 3.72
CA ARG A 33 6.43 15.10 4.84
C ARG A 33 7.51 14.17 5.38
N ILE A 34 7.22 12.87 5.53
CA ILE A 34 8.21 11.87 5.95
C ILE A 34 9.35 11.82 4.93
N LYS A 35 9.03 11.69 3.63
CA LYS A 35 10.01 11.64 2.56
C LYS A 35 10.87 12.90 2.53
N THR A 36 10.27 14.07 2.65
CA THR A 36 10.99 15.36 2.71
C THR A 36 11.97 15.37 3.88
N SER A 37 11.53 14.99 5.08
CA SER A 37 12.40 14.95 6.27
C SER A 37 13.56 13.97 6.11
N LEU A 38 13.32 12.82 5.48
CA LEU A 38 14.35 11.82 5.21
C LEU A 38 15.33 12.29 4.14
N GLU A 39 14.87 12.96 3.08
CA GLU A 39 15.77 13.52 2.07
C GLU A 39 16.71 14.60 2.63
N HIS A 40 16.26 15.37 3.62
CA HIS A 40 17.13 16.32 4.34
C HIS A 40 18.19 15.62 5.21
N SER A 41 17.90 14.41 5.70
CA SER A 41 18.79 13.68 6.61
C SER A 41 19.72 12.71 5.88
N CYS A 42 19.21 12.06 4.83
CA CYS A 42 19.85 11.00 4.06
C CYS A 42 19.30 10.96 2.61
N SER A 43 19.70 11.94 1.80
CA SER A 43 19.18 12.09 0.45
C SER A 43 19.43 10.86 -0.43
N GLY A 44 18.38 10.42 -1.13
CA GLY A 44 18.42 9.30 -2.08
C GLY A 44 18.60 7.92 -1.46
N VAL A 45 18.50 7.78 -0.13
CA VAL A 45 18.75 6.50 0.57
C VAL A 45 17.47 5.70 0.78
N VAL A 46 16.39 6.33 1.24
CA VAL A 46 15.16 5.63 1.65
C VAL A 46 14.11 5.72 0.54
N SER A 47 13.64 4.58 0.05
CA SER A 47 12.58 4.52 -0.97
C SER A 47 11.21 4.87 -0.39
N CYS A 48 10.33 5.43 -1.22
CA CYS A 48 8.94 5.67 -0.86
C CYS A 48 8.19 4.37 -0.54
N ALA A 49 8.54 3.27 -1.23
CA ALA A 49 8.03 1.93 -0.95
C ALA A 49 8.34 1.45 0.48
N ASP A 50 9.58 1.66 0.97
CA ASP A 50 9.93 1.31 2.35
C ASP A 50 9.34 2.28 3.38
N ILE A 51 9.20 3.57 3.04
CA ILE A 51 8.50 4.54 3.90
C ILE A 51 7.06 4.06 4.15
N LEU A 52 6.32 3.66 3.11
CA LEU A 52 4.96 3.14 3.26
C LEU A 52 4.91 1.89 4.16
N ALA A 53 5.84 0.95 3.95
CA ALA A 53 5.86 -0.29 4.73
C ALA A 53 6.17 -0.04 6.22
N ILE A 54 7.10 0.88 6.51
CA ILE A 54 7.45 1.27 7.88
C ILE A 54 6.32 2.07 8.52
N ALA A 55 5.74 3.04 7.81
CA ALA A 55 4.64 3.85 8.29
C ALA A 55 3.39 3.00 8.62
N ALA A 56 3.11 1.96 7.83
CA ALA A 56 2.05 1.00 8.13
C ALA A 56 2.30 0.26 9.45
N ARG A 57 3.52 -0.27 9.65
CA ARG A 57 3.90 -0.94 10.91
C ARG A 57 3.83 0.00 12.10
N ASP A 58 4.37 1.21 11.98
CA ASP A 58 4.35 2.22 13.05
C ASP A 58 2.90 2.62 13.40
N SER A 59 2.03 2.75 12.40
CA SER A 59 0.60 3.04 12.63
C SER A 59 -0.10 1.93 13.41
N VAL A 60 0.19 0.66 13.10
CA VAL A 60 -0.34 -0.49 13.86
C VAL A 60 0.15 -0.49 15.29
N PHE A 61 1.46 -0.30 15.50
CA PHE A 61 2.04 -0.26 16.83
C PHE A 61 1.48 0.89 17.69
N LEU A 62 1.37 2.09 17.12
CA LEU A 62 0.81 3.26 17.80
C LEU A 62 -0.68 3.11 18.13
N SER A 63 -1.39 2.26 17.39
CA SER A 63 -2.80 1.92 17.66
C SER A 63 -2.98 0.80 18.69
N GLY A 64 -1.89 0.33 19.32
CA GLY A 64 -1.92 -0.74 20.33
C GLY A 64 -1.72 -2.15 19.77
N GLY A 65 -1.44 -2.26 18.47
CA GLY A 65 -1.12 -3.53 17.82
C GLY A 65 0.31 -4.02 18.10
N PRO A 66 0.68 -5.19 17.57
CA PRO A 66 2.01 -5.76 17.78
C PRO A 66 3.09 -4.94 17.05
N PHE A 67 4.33 -5.05 17.54
CA PHE A 67 5.51 -4.59 16.81
C PHE A 67 6.14 -5.74 16.02
N TRP A 68 6.58 -5.46 14.81
CA TRP A 68 7.42 -6.38 14.03
C TRP A 68 8.48 -5.61 13.25
N TYR A 69 9.56 -6.30 12.88
CA TYR A 69 10.57 -5.75 11.99
C TYR A 69 10.11 -5.85 10.54
N VAL A 70 10.03 -4.71 9.86
CA VAL A 70 9.74 -4.63 8.43
C VAL A 70 11.04 -4.87 7.67
N GLN A 71 11.05 -5.85 6.76
CA GLN A 71 12.14 -6.02 5.81
C GLN A 71 12.24 -4.79 4.91
N GLN A 72 13.44 -4.26 4.73
CA GLN A 72 13.75 -3.07 3.93
C GLN A 72 14.54 -3.45 2.67
N GLY A 73 14.72 -2.50 1.78
CA GLY A 73 15.41 -2.66 0.50
C GLY A 73 14.49 -2.66 -0.72
N ARG A 74 13.21 -2.30 -0.55
CA ARG A 74 12.31 -2.09 -1.70
C ARG A 74 12.79 -0.87 -2.49
N ARG A 75 12.53 -0.86 -3.79
CA ARG A 75 12.80 0.28 -4.67
C ARG A 75 11.49 0.82 -5.21
N ASP A 76 11.51 2.10 -5.54
CA ASP A 76 10.35 2.78 -6.11
C ASP A 76 10.16 2.38 -7.57
N GLY A 77 8.92 2.08 -7.92
CA GLY A 77 8.47 1.85 -9.28
C GLY A 77 8.29 3.18 -10.02
N PHE A 78 8.40 3.12 -11.35
CA PHE A 78 8.26 4.29 -12.23
C PHE A 78 6.92 4.34 -12.97
N VAL A 79 6.02 3.38 -12.71
CA VAL A 79 4.76 3.21 -13.45
C VAL A 79 3.65 2.92 -12.46
N SER A 80 2.55 3.66 -12.58
CA SER A 80 1.27 3.37 -11.92
C SER A 80 0.35 2.59 -12.85
N ASN A 81 -0.43 1.64 -12.32
CA ASN A 81 -1.34 0.83 -13.13
C ASN A 81 -2.78 0.84 -12.58
N LYS A 82 -3.59 1.81 -13.03
CA LYS A 82 -5.01 1.92 -12.66
C LYS A 82 -5.84 0.68 -13.03
N THR A 83 -5.61 0.09 -14.20
CA THR A 83 -6.34 -1.11 -14.64
C THR A 83 -6.11 -2.28 -13.68
N LEU A 84 -4.85 -2.51 -13.30
CA LEU A 84 -4.52 -3.54 -12.33
C LEU A 84 -5.10 -3.24 -10.96
N ALA A 85 -5.06 -1.98 -10.49
CA ALA A 85 -5.68 -1.59 -9.22
C ALA A 85 -7.20 -1.88 -9.20
N ASN A 86 -7.92 -1.59 -10.29
CA ASN A 86 -9.34 -1.89 -10.42
C ASN A 86 -9.65 -3.40 -10.40
N LEU A 87 -8.74 -4.22 -10.93
CA LEU A 87 -8.92 -5.67 -11.00
C LEU A 87 -8.49 -6.39 -9.72
N ALA A 88 -7.39 -5.96 -9.11
CA ALA A 88 -6.72 -6.68 -8.04
C ALA A 88 -7.26 -6.35 -6.65
N ILE A 89 -7.75 -5.12 -6.42
CA ILE A 89 -8.25 -4.72 -5.11
C ILE A 89 -9.65 -5.33 -4.88
N PRO A 90 -9.89 -6.04 -3.76
CA PRO A 90 -11.21 -6.57 -3.43
C PRO A 90 -12.24 -5.47 -3.22
N SER A 91 -13.45 -5.68 -3.73
CA SER A 91 -14.62 -4.84 -3.47
C SER A 91 -15.31 -5.30 -2.18
N PRO A 92 -15.93 -4.39 -1.40
CA PRO A 92 -16.77 -4.78 -0.26
C PRO A 92 -18.00 -5.60 -0.67
N PHE A 93 -18.34 -5.65 -1.96
CA PHE A 93 -19.45 -6.43 -2.52
C PHE A 93 -19.01 -7.74 -3.18
N ASP A 94 -17.71 -8.04 -3.19
CA ASP A 94 -17.20 -9.31 -3.75
C ASP A 94 -17.66 -10.50 -2.89
N THR A 95 -17.94 -11.64 -3.54
CA THR A 95 -18.16 -12.90 -2.82
C THR A 95 -16.86 -13.35 -2.15
N LEU A 96 -16.97 -14.19 -1.10
CA LEU A 96 -15.79 -14.72 -0.42
C LEU A 96 -14.84 -15.45 -1.38
N ASP A 97 -15.35 -16.25 -2.31
CA ASP A 97 -14.54 -16.95 -3.33
C ASP A 97 -13.77 -15.98 -4.23
N THR A 98 -14.38 -14.83 -4.56
CA THR A 98 -13.72 -13.77 -5.34
C THR A 98 -12.60 -13.12 -4.53
N ILE A 99 -12.84 -12.83 -3.24
CA ILE A 99 -11.82 -12.29 -2.34
C ILE A 99 -10.64 -13.26 -2.22
N ILE A 100 -10.91 -14.54 -1.95
CA ILE A 100 -9.88 -15.58 -1.85
C ILE A 100 -9.06 -15.65 -3.15
N SER A 101 -9.73 -15.63 -4.30
CA SER A 101 -9.06 -15.68 -5.61
C SER A 101 -8.17 -14.45 -5.86
N LYS A 102 -8.60 -13.24 -5.44
CA LYS A 102 -7.79 -12.01 -5.55
C LYS A 102 -6.56 -12.05 -4.65
N PHE A 103 -6.66 -12.60 -3.44
CA PHE A 103 -5.52 -12.81 -2.55
C PHE A 103 -4.54 -13.86 -3.12
N ASP A 104 -5.06 -14.97 -3.65
CA ASP A 104 -4.23 -16.02 -4.26
C ASP A 104 -3.43 -15.50 -5.47
N ASN A 105 -4.03 -14.63 -6.28
CA ASN A 105 -3.37 -13.96 -7.41
C ASN A 105 -2.14 -13.12 -7.01
N VAL A 106 -2.02 -12.74 -5.73
CA VAL A 106 -0.86 -12.01 -5.20
C VAL A 106 -0.03 -12.87 -4.24
N GLY A 107 -0.25 -14.18 -4.24
CA GLY A 107 0.52 -15.16 -3.46
C GLY A 107 0.11 -15.27 -1.99
N LEU A 108 -1.10 -14.81 -1.64
CA LEU A 108 -1.65 -14.87 -0.28
C LEU A 108 -2.74 -15.93 -0.18
N ASN A 109 -2.70 -16.77 0.85
CA ASN A 109 -3.64 -17.88 1.00
C ASN A 109 -4.87 -17.48 1.85
N VAL A 110 -5.80 -18.42 2.05
CA VAL A 110 -7.04 -18.18 2.82
C VAL A 110 -6.80 -17.75 4.28
N LYS A 111 -5.72 -18.21 4.92
CA LYS A 111 -5.36 -17.76 6.27
C LYS A 111 -4.97 -16.28 6.25
N ASP A 112 -4.29 -15.84 5.20
CA ASP A 112 -3.92 -14.45 5.01
C ASP A 112 -5.15 -13.57 4.76
N VAL A 113 -6.17 -14.07 4.04
CA VAL A 113 -7.47 -13.39 3.89
C VAL A 113 -8.07 -13.07 5.25
N VAL A 114 -8.19 -14.09 6.12
CA VAL A 114 -8.77 -13.92 7.46
C VAL A 114 -7.92 -12.99 8.32
N THR A 115 -6.60 -13.15 8.28
CA THR A 115 -5.68 -12.37 9.12
C THR A 115 -5.66 -10.89 8.71
N LEU A 116 -5.66 -10.59 7.40
CA LEU A 116 -5.59 -9.23 6.87
C LEU A 116 -6.96 -8.53 6.78
N SER A 117 -8.06 -9.27 6.93
CA SER A 117 -9.40 -8.69 7.09
C SER A 117 -9.68 -8.24 8.53
N GLY A 118 -8.81 -8.58 9.48
CA GLY A 118 -8.90 -8.12 10.85
C GLY A 118 -8.75 -6.60 10.94
N ILE A 119 -9.69 -5.96 11.62
CA ILE A 119 -9.55 -4.59 12.12
C ILE A 119 -8.79 -4.70 13.45
N ILE A 120 -7.77 -3.87 13.65
CA ILE A 120 -7.18 -3.64 14.97
C ILE A 120 -8.18 -2.89 15.83
#